data_AF-A0A940G7A2-F1
#
_entry.id   AF-A0A940G7A2-F1
#
_cell.length_a   1.000
_cell.length_b   1.000
_cell.length_c   1.000
_cell.angle_alpha   90.00
_cell.angle_beta   90.00
_cell.angle_gamma   90.00
#
_symmetry.space_group_name_H-M   'P 1'
#
loop_
_entity.id
_entity.type
_entity.pdbx_description
1 polymer ?
#
loop_
_entity_poly.entity_id
_entity_poly.type
_entity_poly.pdbx_seq_one_letter_code
_entity_poly.pdbx_strand_id
1 'polypeptide(L)'
;MANSILGTWAVTQQTIVGTSESTFVFTEADGEIKLEILGSKMVLTPVAVTQSGDVVTMTLDITKPLPTRVTIVVDVTPTHFEGKITARFLPSGKLTGDRIQTENAPENAPAAPVAEAAPAAPEPAFP
;
A
#
# COMPACT_ATOMS: atom_id res chain seq x y z
N MET A 1 -13.94 16.57 11.22
CA MET A 1 -12.60 16.76 10.63
C MET A 1 -12.45 15.66 9.59
N ALA A 2 -12.05 15.98 8.35
CA ALA A 2 -11.92 14.94 7.33
C ALA A 2 -10.75 14.02 7.70
N ASN A 3 -11.03 12.74 7.96
CA ASN A 3 -9.99 11.75 8.25
C ASN A 3 -9.25 11.40 6.95
N SER A 4 -8.18 12.15 6.66
CA SER A 4 -7.36 12.02 5.44
C SER A 4 -6.79 10.61 5.21
N ILE A 5 -6.65 9.80 6.26
CA ILE A 5 -6.09 8.44 6.17
C ILE A 5 -7.10 7.39 5.68
N LEU A 6 -8.40 7.69 5.62
CA LEU A 6 -9.41 6.70 5.22
C LEU A 6 -9.22 6.25 3.76
N GLY A 7 -9.34 4.94 3.54
CA GLY A 7 -9.17 4.30 2.24
C GLY A 7 -8.10 3.21 2.26
N THR A 8 -7.71 2.78 1.06
CA THR A 8 -6.75 1.70 0.85
C THR A 8 -5.38 2.26 0.47
N TRP A 9 -4.34 1.73 1.08
CA TRP A 9 -2.95 2.18 0.91
C TRP A 9 -2.02 1.01 0.63
N ALA A 10 -1.15 1.18 -0.35
CA ALA A 10 -0.05 0.27 -0.65
C ALA A 10 1.13 0.65 0.22
N VAL A 11 1.43 -0.17 1.21
CA VAL A 11 2.39 0.12 2.26
C VAL A 11 3.66 -0.68 2.03
N THR A 12 4.78 0.03 1.89
CA THR A 12 6.11 -0.53 1.84
C THR A 12 6.79 -0.36 3.20
N GLN A 13 7.10 -1.48 3.83
CA GLN A 13 7.86 -1.56 5.05
C GLN A 13 9.31 -1.91 4.74
N GLN A 14 10.24 -1.03 5.06
CA GLN A 14 11.67 -1.28 4.95
C GLN A 14 12.28 -1.48 6.33
N THR A 15 12.85 -2.67 6.54
CA THR A 15 13.49 -3.07 7.80
C THR A 15 14.87 -3.66 7.54
N ILE A 16 15.64 -3.90 8.60
CA ILE A 16 16.95 -4.54 8.50
C ILE A 16 16.89 -5.96 7.89
N VAL A 17 15.73 -6.63 7.99
CA VAL A 17 15.52 -7.98 7.45
C VAL A 17 15.09 -7.96 5.99
N GLY A 18 14.78 -6.78 5.44
CA GLY A 18 14.36 -6.58 4.05
C GLY A 18 13.20 -5.61 3.89
N THR A 19 12.81 -5.42 2.63
CA THR A 19 11.63 -4.65 2.23
C THR A 19 10.45 -5.61 2.07
N SER A 20 9.27 -5.21 2.55
CA SER A 20 8.02 -5.97 2.42
C SER A 20 6.88 -5.03 2.06
N GLU A 21 6.06 -5.45 1.11
CA GLU A 21 4.87 -4.71 0.69
C GLU A 21 3.63 -5.33 1.34
N SER A 22 2.68 -4.51 1.75
CA SER A 22 1.43 -4.91 2.38
C SER A 22 0.36 -3.86 2.07
N THR A 23 -0.90 -4.22 2.14
CA THR A 23 -2.00 -3.30 1.86
C THR A 23 -2.72 -2.97 3.16
N PHE A 24 -2.85 -1.68 3.48
CA PHE A 24 -3.54 -1.21 4.68
C PHE A 24 -4.87 -0.61 4.26
N VAL A 25 -5.96 -1.10 4.84
CA VAL A 25 -7.31 -0.60 4.62
C VAL A 25 -7.75 0.11 5.89
N PHE A 26 -7.95 1.42 5.81
CA PHE A 26 -8.46 2.21 6.93
C PHE A 26 -9.94 2.49 6.70
N THR A 27 -10.77 2.03 7.63
CA THR A 27 -12.23 2.23 7.63
C THR A 27 -12.63 2.94 8.90
N GLU A 28 -13.66 3.79 8.83
CA GLU A 28 -14.25 4.39 10.03
C GLU A 28 -15.52 3.63 10.38
N ALA A 29 -15.62 3.17 11.63
CA ALA A 29 -16.83 2.56 12.17
C ALA A 29 -17.06 3.10 13.57
N ASP A 30 -18.28 3.57 13.85
CA ASP A 30 -18.68 4.10 15.15
C ASP A 30 -17.83 5.29 15.64
N GLY A 31 -17.21 6.03 14.71
CA GLY A 31 -16.31 7.15 15.02
C GLY A 31 -14.87 6.75 15.38
N GLU A 32 -14.55 5.46 15.29
CA GLU A 32 -13.20 4.91 15.47
C GLU A 32 -12.59 4.46 14.14
N ILE A 33 -11.29 4.72 13.96
CA ILE A 33 -10.54 4.27 12.78
C ILE A 33 -10.14 2.81 12.99
N LYS A 34 -10.69 1.93 12.17
CA LYS A 34 -10.30 0.53 12.06
C LYS A 34 -9.26 0.37 10.96
N LEU A 35 -8.22 -0.39 11.26
CA LEU A 35 -7.20 -0.79 10.31
C LEU A 35 -7.41 -2.27 9.97
N GLU A 36 -7.27 -2.61 8.69
CA GLU A 36 -7.12 -3.98 8.24
C GLU A 36 -5.84 -4.10 7.42
N ILE A 37 -5.06 -5.15 7.65
CA ILE A 37 -3.76 -5.35 7.01
C ILE A 37 -3.82 -6.62 6.17
N LEU A 38 -3.62 -6.46 4.86
CA LEU A 38 -3.66 -7.52 3.87
C LEU A 38 -2.27 -7.75 3.28
N GLY A 39 -1.94 -9.00 2.94
CA GLY A 39 -0.67 -9.35 2.28
C GLY A 39 0.56 -9.38 3.20
N SER A 40 0.41 -9.08 4.50
CA SER A 40 1.51 -9.22 5.46
C SER A 40 1.80 -10.68 5.79
N LYS A 41 3.10 -11.02 5.87
CA LYS A 41 3.56 -12.35 6.34
C LYS A 41 3.40 -12.56 7.85
N MET A 42 2.99 -11.52 8.58
CA MET A 42 2.86 -11.50 10.04
C MET A 42 1.41 -11.26 10.42
N VAL A 43 0.97 -11.87 11.53
CA VAL A 43 -0.35 -11.61 12.10
C VAL A 43 -0.26 -10.34 12.94
N LEU A 44 -0.75 -9.24 12.37
CA LEU A 44 -0.74 -7.90 12.95
C LEU A 44 -2.16 -7.56 13.39
N THR A 45 -2.35 -7.30 14.67
CA THR A 45 -3.65 -6.89 15.23
C THR A 45 -3.59 -5.41 15.60
N PRO A 46 -4.39 -4.54 14.98
CA PRO A 46 -4.45 -3.15 15.39
C PRO A 46 -5.08 -3.04 16.77
N VAL A 47 -4.37 -2.34 17.67
CA VAL A 47 -4.80 -2.10 19.05
C VAL A 47 -5.45 -0.73 19.16
N ALA A 48 -4.82 0.27 18.55
CA ALA A 48 -5.30 1.65 18.57
C ALA A 48 -4.79 2.39 17.34
N VAL A 49 -5.65 3.21 16.75
CA VAL A 49 -5.30 4.14 15.68
C VAL A 49 -5.80 5.52 16.08
N THR A 50 -4.88 6.46 16.23
CA THR A 50 -5.17 7.83 16.60
C THR A 50 -4.61 8.77 15.55
N GLN A 51 -5.46 9.64 15.01
CA GLN A 51 -5.07 10.69 14.10
C GLN A 51 -5.02 12.04 14.84
N SER A 52 -3.95 12.80 14.64
CA SER A 52 -3.75 14.15 15.16
C SER A 52 -3.30 15.06 14.02
N GLY A 53 -4.27 15.68 13.35
CA GLY A 53 -4.02 16.46 12.12
C GLY A 53 -3.54 15.54 10.99
N ASP A 54 -2.36 15.83 10.47
CA ASP A 54 -1.69 15.05 9.42
C ASP A 54 -0.86 13.88 9.99
N VAL A 55 -0.67 13.80 11.31
CA VAL A 55 0.09 12.69 11.92
C VAL A 55 -0.86 11.58 12.39
N VAL A 56 -0.62 10.35 11.96
CA VAL A 56 -1.33 9.15 12.41
C VAL A 56 -0.39 8.27 13.22
N THR A 57 -0.81 7.98 14.45
CA THR A 57 -0.13 7.02 15.33
C THR A 57 -0.95 5.74 15.42
N MET A 58 -0.32 4.63 15.11
CA MET A 58 -0.93 3.30 15.07
C MET A 58 -0.16 2.39 16.01
N THR A 59 -0.88 1.66 16.86
CA THR A 59 -0.30 0.63 17.71
C THR A 59 -0.78 -0.71 17.22
N LEU A 60 0.14 -1.58 16.84
CA LEU A 60 -0.15 -2.95 16.41
C LEU A 60 0.45 -3.94 17.41
N ASP A 61 -0.25 -5.03 17.64
CA ASP A 61 0.25 -6.20 18.34
C ASP A 61 0.58 -7.28 17.31
N ILE A 62 1.84 -7.65 17.22
CA ILE A 62 2.31 -8.78 16.43
C ILE A 62 2.08 -10.02 17.29
N THR A 63 1.16 -10.91 16.94
CA THR A 63 0.87 -12.11 17.75
C THR A 63 1.70 -13.32 17.34
N LYS A 64 2.22 -13.36 16.10
CA LYS A 64 3.10 -14.42 15.59
C LYS A 64 4.16 -13.86 14.62
N PRO A 65 5.40 -14.38 14.62
CA PRO A 65 5.92 -15.51 15.41
C PRO A 65 6.31 -15.18 16.86
N LEU A 66 6.41 -13.89 17.22
CA LEU A 66 6.73 -13.46 18.58
C LEU A 66 5.77 -12.35 19.02
N PRO A 67 5.09 -12.49 20.18
CA PRO A 67 4.21 -11.45 20.72
C PRO A 67 5.02 -10.18 20.97
N THR A 68 4.75 -9.13 20.20
CA THR A 68 5.43 -7.84 20.36
C THR A 68 4.51 -6.71 19.96
N ARG A 69 4.52 -5.66 20.78
CA ARG A 69 3.84 -4.41 20.45
C ARG A 69 4.76 -3.52 19.63
N VAL A 70 4.24 -3.03 18.52
CA VAL A 70 4.89 -2.05 17.66
C VAL A 70 4.06 -0.78 17.62
N THR A 71 4.74 0.35 17.71
CA THR A 71 4.15 1.67 17.53
C THR A 71 4.66 2.23 16.22
N ILE A 72 3.74 2.63 15.38
CA ILE A 72 4.00 3.20 14.06
C ILE A 72 3.51 4.64 14.11
N VAL A 73 4.38 5.57 13.74
CA VAL A 73 4.00 6.98 13.61
C VAL A 73 4.27 7.36 12.16
N VAL A 74 3.21 7.74 11.45
CA VAL A 74 3.25 8.19 10.05
C VAL A 74 2.73 9.60 9.93
N ASP A 75 3.35 10.37 9.06
CA ASP A 75 2.85 11.64 8.56
C ASP A 75 2.08 11.35 7.26
N VAL A 76 0.82 11.78 7.20
CA VAL A 76 -0.15 11.45 6.16
C VAL A 76 -0.44 12.70 5.36
N THR A 77 -0.02 12.66 4.10
CA THR A 77 -0.40 13.61 3.07
C THR A 77 -1.60 13.05 2.29
N PRO A 78 -2.31 13.83 1.45
CA PRO A 78 -3.54 13.36 0.79
C PRO A 78 -3.36 12.17 -0.17
N THR A 79 -2.13 11.92 -0.64
CA THR A 79 -1.78 10.86 -1.59
C THR A 79 -0.68 9.91 -1.11
N HIS A 80 0.07 10.28 -0.07
CA HIS A 80 1.21 9.50 0.43
C HIS A 80 1.32 9.63 1.95
N PHE A 81 1.77 8.58 2.64
CA PHE A 81 2.21 8.69 4.02
C PHE A 81 3.61 8.13 4.19
N GLU A 82 4.41 8.75 5.05
CA GLU A 82 5.68 8.18 5.46
C GLU A 82 5.87 8.26 6.96
N GLY A 83 6.56 7.27 7.51
CA GLY A 83 6.73 7.17 8.94
C GLY A 83 7.78 6.18 9.35
N LYS A 84 7.79 5.96 10.65
CA LYS A 84 8.76 5.09 11.31
C LYS A 84 8.02 4.06 12.14
N ILE A 85 8.55 2.85 12.10
CA ILE A 85 8.09 1.72 12.90
C ILE A 85 9.04 1.62 14.07
N THR A 86 8.52 1.75 15.28
CA THR A 86 9.27 1.56 16.52
C THR A 86 8.75 0.31 17.22
N ALA A 87 9.60 -0.71 17.32
CA ALA A 87 9.33 -1.89 18.11
C ALA A 87 10.28 -1.90 19.32
N ARG A 88 9.81 -2.42 20.46
CA ARG A 88 10.62 -2.47 21.69
C ARG A 88 11.92 -3.28 21.54
N PHE A 89 11.97 -4.20 20.57
CA PHE A 89 13.09 -5.13 20.36
C PHE A 89 13.72 -5.07 18.96
N LEU A 90 13.23 -4.21 18.06
CA LEU A 90 13.78 -4.10 16.71
C LEU A 90 14.27 -2.68 16.43
N PRO A 91 15.36 -2.52 15.66
CA PRO A 91 15.77 -1.22 15.16
C PRO A 91 14.62 -0.60 14.35
N SER A 92 14.51 0.72 14.43
CA SER A 92 13.44 1.47 13.78
C SER A 92 13.42 1.21 12.28
N GLY A 93 12.29 0.73 11.77
CA GLY A 93 12.04 0.55 10.34
C GLY A 93 11.45 1.81 9.71
N LYS A 94 11.62 1.97 8.40
CA LYS A 94 10.89 3.00 7.63
C LYS A 94 9.60 2.38 7.09
N LEU A 95 8.50 3.11 7.19
CA LEU A 95 7.21 2.76 6.59
C LEU A 95 6.86 3.86 5.60
N THR A 96 6.51 3.49 4.37
CA THR A 96 5.93 4.41 3.39
C THR A 96 4.64 3.81 2.87
N GLY A 97 3.67 4.63 2.52
CA GLY A 97 2.37 4.19 2.03
C GLY A 97 1.85 5.09 0.95
N ASP A 98 1.53 4.52 -0.19
CA ASP A 98 0.95 5.24 -1.33
C ASP A 98 -0.53 4.95 -1.41
N ARG A 99 -1.35 6.00 -1.59
CA ARG A 99 -2.79 5.83 -1.65
C ARG A 99 -3.15 5.05 -2.91
N ILE A 100 -3.84 3.92 -2.74
CA ILE A 100 -4.43 3.21 -3.87
C ILE A 100 -5.69 3.98 -4.24
N GLN A 101 -5.55 5.05 -5.00
CA GLN A 101 -6.70 5.65 -5.66
C GLN A 101 -7.27 4.58 -6.59
N THR A 102 -8.55 4.26 -6.43
CA THR A 102 -9.30 3.54 -7.46
C THR A 102 -9.53 4.50 -8.62
N GLU A 103 -8.46 4.90 -9.28
CA GLU A 103 -8.45 5.60 -10.54
C GLU A 103 -7.26 5.02 -11.29
N ASN A 104 -7.52 4.49 -12.49
CA ASN A 104 -6.65 3.65 -13.32
C ASN A 104 -6.82 2.13 -13.13
N ALA A 105 -7.91 1.61 -13.71
CA ALA A 105 -7.73 0.53 -14.66
C ALA A 105 -6.63 0.96 -15.66
N PRO A 106 -5.65 0.12 -16.01
CA PRO A 106 -4.59 0.48 -16.93
C PRO A 106 -5.16 0.66 -18.35
N GLU A 107 -5.69 1.84 -18.67
CA GLU A 107 -6.01 2.26 -20.04
C GLU A 107 -4.82 3.05 -20.61
N ASN A 108 -3.61 2.54 -20.44
CA ASN A 108 -2.45 2.94 -21.23
C ASN A 108 -1.37 1.86 -21.17
N ALA A 109 -1.71 0.66 -21.65
CA ALA A 109 -0.69 -0.12 -22.33
C ALA A 109 -0.48 0.57 -23.69
N PRO A 110 0.74 1.01 -24.06
CA PRO A 110 1.00 1.32 -25.46
C PRO A 110 0.71 0.02 -26.21
N ALA A 111 -0.35 0.01 -27.01
CA ALA A 111 -0.55 -1.03 -28.01
C ALA A 111 0.72 -1.01 -28.87
N ALA A 112 1.62 -1.94 -28.63
CA ALA A 112 2.61 -2.31 -29.60
C ALA A 112 1.81 -2.85 -30.79
N PRO A 113 1.78 -2.18 -31.95
CA PRO A 113 1.31 -2.86 -33.14
C PRO A 113 2.32 -3.97 -33.43
N VAL A 114 1.83 -5.18 -33.19
CA VAL A 114 2.26 -6.46 -33.73
C VAL A 114 3.06 -6.27 -35.02
N ALA A 115 4.27 -6.83 -35.03
CA ALA A 115 5.02 -7.06 -36.26
C ALA A 115 4.18 -8.00 -37.15
N GLU A 116 3.36 -7.42 -38.02
CA GLU A 116 2.64 -8.15 -39.05
C GLU A 116 3.58 -8.36 -40.24
N ALA A 117 3.73 -9.62 -40.59
CA ALA A 117 4.62 -10.13 -41.60
C ALA A 117 4.24 -9.65 -43.01
N ALA A 118 5.28 -9.41 -43.82
CA ALA A 118 5.38 -9.55 -45.27
C ALA A 118 4.12 -9.31 -46.15
N PRO A 119 4.13 -8.31 -47.05
CA PRO A 119 3.09 -8.20 -48.07
C PRO A 119 3.22 -9.32 -49.11
N ALA A 120 2.23 -10.21 -49.16
CA ALA A 120 2.00 -11.05 -50.34
C ALA A 120 1.42 -10.16 -51.46
N ALA A 121 2.19 -10.02 -52.54
CA ALA A 121 1.80 -9.26 -53.73
C ALA A 121 0.62 -9.95 -54.46
N PRO A 122 -0.33 -9.18 -55.02
CA PRO A 122 -1.39 -9.72 -55.87
C PRO A 122 -0.85 -10.07 -57.26
N GLU A 123 -1.15 -11.28 -57.75
CA GLU A 123 -1.00 -11.64 -59.17
C GLU A 123 -1.84 -10.69 -60.05
N PRO A 124 -1.29 -10.11 -61.12
CA PRO A 124 -2.07 -9.28 -62.03
C PRO A 124 -2.94 -10.16 -62.94
N ALA A 125 -4.25 -9.90 -62.89
CA ALA A 125 -5.17 -10.29 -63.95
C ALA A 125 -4.74 -9.65 -65.27
N PHE A 126 -4.50 -10.45 -66.29
CA PHE A 126 -4.45 -10.02 -67.69
C PHE A 126 -5.70 -10.54 -68.42
N PRO A 127 -6.23 -9.79 -69.41
CA PRO A 127 -7.48 -10.09 -70.11
C PRO A 127 -7.44 -11.35 -70.99
#